data_AF-A0A0E2AWP7-F1
#
_entry.id   AF-A0A0E2AWP7-F1
#
_cell.length_a   1.000
_cell.length_b   1.000
_cell.length_c   1.000
_cell.angle_alpha   90.00
_cell.angle_beta   90.00
_cell.angle_gamma   90.00
#
_symmetry.space_group_name_H-M   'P 1'
#
loop_
_entity.id
_entity.type
_entity.pdbx_description
1 polymer ?
#
loop_
_entity_poly.entity_id
_entity_poly.type
_entity_poly.pdbx_seq_one_letter_code
_entity_poly.pdbx_strand_id
1 'polypeptide(L)' 'MDQILDPRHPLYQIAKKIDWEKFEKEFGKYYTEKTGRPGLRIRLLVGLHYLKHAYNVSDEKVVEGYLENPYWQYVCGK' A
#
# COMPACT_ATOMS: atom_id res chain seq x y z
N MET A 1 14.36 0.27 13.42
CA MET A 1 13.53 -0.81 14.01
C MET A 1 13.31 -1.78 12.86
N ASP A 2 14.24 -2.71 12.69
CA ASP A 2 14.19 -3.67 11.58
C ASP A 2 13.06 -4.67 11.87
N GLN A 3 11.89 -4.39 11.32
CA GLN A 3 10.78 -5.34 11.36
C GLN A 3 11.15 -6.51 10.45
N ILE A 4 11.58 -7.61 11.06
CA ILE A 4 11.84 -8.86 10.35
C ILE A 4 10.48 -9.42 9.92
N LEU A 5 10.13 -9.19 8.65
CA LEU A 5 8.95 -9.78 8.01
C LEU A 5 9.26 -11.22 7.60
N ASP A 6 8.38 -12.17 7.89
CA ASP A 6 8.53 -13.55 7.39
C ASP A 6 8.23 -13.56 5.88
N PRO A 7 9.19 -13.95 5.02
CA PRO A 7 8.96 -14.05 3.57
C PRO A 7 7.83 -15.01 3.18
N ARG A 8 7.49 -15.96 4.06
CA ARG A 8 6.41 -16.92 3.85
C ARG A 8 5.03 -16.34 4.13
N HIS A 9 4.94 -15.19 4.82
CA HIS A 9 3.66 -14.58 5.12
C HIS A 9 2.88 -14.22 3.84
N PRO A 10 1.57 -14.52 3.74
CA PRO A 10 0.80 -14.30 2.51
C PRO A 10 0.88 -12.87 1.98
N LEU A 11 0.78 -11.86 2.86
CA LEU A 11 0.88 -10.45 2.46
C LEU A 11 2.27 -10.06 1.95
N TYR A 12 3.34 -10.68 2.47
CA TYR A 12 4.69 -10.47 1.95
C TYR A 12 4.80 -10.97 0.51
N GLN A 13 4.31 -12.19 0.28
CA GLN A 13 4.33 -12.80 -1.05
C GLN A 13 3.46 -12.02 -2.05
N ILE A 14 2.28 -11.57 -1.64
CA ILE A 14 1.39 -10.77 -2.51
C ILE A 14 2.05 -9.44 -2.87
N ALA A 15 2.67 -8.75 -1.90
CA ALA A 15 3.35 -7.49 -2.17
C ALA A 15 4.51 -7.65 -3.17
N LYS A 16 5.14 -8.82 -3.23
CA LYS A 16 6.17 -9.15 -4.22
C LYS A 16 5.62 -9.53 -5.60
N LYS A 17 4.40 -10.06 -5.68
CA LYS A 17 3.77 -10.51 -6.93
C LYS A 17 3.00 -9.41 -7.66
N ILE A 18 2.59 -8.35 -6.97
CA ILE A 18 1.90 -7.22 -7.57
C ILE A 18 2.87 -6.43 -8.45
N ASP A 19 2.46 -6.18 -9.69
CA ASP A 19 3.12 -5.25 -10.60
C ASP A 19 2.78 -3.80 -10.21
N TRP A 20 3.60 -3.22 -9.32
CA TRP A 20 3.42 -1.86 -8.84
C TRP A 20 3.70 -0.81 -9.92
N GLU A 21 4.61 -1.09 -10.86
CA GLU A 21 4.95 -0.14 -11.94
C GLU A 21 3.76 0.10 -12.87
N LYS A 22 2.95 -0.93 -13.12
CA LYS A 22 1.69 -0.77 -13.84
C LYS A 22 0.75 0.23 -13.16
N PHE A 23 0.63 0.18 -11.84
CA PHE A 23 -0.20 1.13 -11.09
C PHE A 23 0.38 2.55 -11.14
N GLU A 24 1.69 2.70 -10.96
CA GLU A 24 2.36 4.00 -11.10
C GLU A 24 2.16 4.59 -12.50
N LYS A 25 2.27 3.78 -13.56
CA LYS A 25 2.04 4.22 -14.95
C LYS A 25 0.58 4.62 -15.19
N GLU A 26 -0.37 3.81 -14.76
CA GLU A 26 -1.79 4.04 -15.05
C GLU A 26 -2.39 5.14 -14.19
N PHE A 27 -2.01 5.24 -12.91
CA PHE A 27 -2.53 6.25 -12.01
C PHE A 27 -1.68 7.53 -12.00
N GLY A 28 -0.38 7.45 -12.24
CA GLY A 28 0.55 8.58 -12.21
C GLY A 28 0.15 9.72 -13.13
N LYS A 29 -0.49 9.43 -14.27
CA LYS A 29 -1.02 10.45 -15.20
C LYS A 29 -2.07 11.38 -14.59
N TYR A 30 -2.70 10.98 -13.47
CA TYR A 30 -3.67 11.79 -12.74
C TYR A 30 -3.06 12.60 -11.59
N TYR A 31 -1.78 12.38 -11.28
CA TYR A 31 -1.05 13.12 -10.25
C TYR A 31 -0.09 14.13 -10.90
N THR A 32 0.07 15.28 -10.26
CA THR A 32 1.07 16.29 -10.67
C THR A 32 2.24 16.27 -9.70
N GLU A 33 3.46 16.16 -10.22
CA GLU A 33 4.68 16.26 -9.42
C GLU A 33 5.10 17.71 -9.16
N LYS A 34 4.67 18.63 -10.02
CA LYS A 34 5.25 19.98 -10.13
C LYS A 34 4.39 21.09 -9.56
N THR A 35 3.15 20.80 -9.15
CA THR A 35 2.19 21.83 -8.75
C THR A 35 1.38 21.40 -7.55
N GLY A 36 1.35 22.23 -6.51
CA GLY A 36 0.58 21.95 -5.29
C GLY A 36 1.30 20.99 -4.32
N ARG A 37 0.53 20.40 -3.41
CA ARG A 37 1.04 19.42 -2.44
C ARG A 37 1.33 18.10 -3.17
N PRO A 38 2.53 17.51 -3.02
CA PRO A 38 2.81 16.20 -3.59
C PRO A 38 1.77 15.16 -3.16
N GLY A 39 1.30 14.38 -4.12
CA GLY A 39 0.40 13.26 -3.84
C GLY A 39 1.05 12.22 -2.93
N LEU A 40 0.22 11.43 -2.25
CA LEU A 40 0.70 10.22 -1.60
C LEU A 40 1.19 9.22 -2.65
N ARG A 41 2.15 8.37 -2.28
CA ARG A 41 2.65 7.30 -3.16
C ARG A 41 1.49 6.44 -3.66
N ILE A 42 1.41 6.16 -4.96
CA ILE A 42 0.31 5.37 -5.53
C ILE A 42 0.24 3.99 -4.89
N ARG A 43 1.39 3.35 -4.64
CA ARG A 43 1.45 2.09 -3.89
C ARG A 43 0.79 2.14 -2.50
N LEU A 44 0.88 3.25 -1.77
CA LEU A 44 0.21 3.40 -0.48
C LEU A 44 -1.31 3.39 -0.66
N LEU A 45 -1.83 4.17 -1.60
CA LEU A 45 -3.27 4.26 -1.85
C LEU A 45 -3.85 2.92 -2.34
N VAL A 46 -3.20 2.29 -3.34
CA VAL A 46 -3.61 0.99 -3.87
C VAL A 46 -3.52 -0.09 -2.79
N GLY A 47 -2.46 -0.08 -1.98
CA GLY A 47 -2.28 -1.02 -0.88
C GLY A 47 -3.39 -0.92 0.17
N LEU A 48 -3.75 0.31 0.59
CA LEU A 48 -4.84 0.53 1.53
C LEU A 48 -6.19 0.08 0.94
N HIS A 49 -6.49 0.41 -0.32
CA HIS A 49 -7.70 -0.08 -0.97
C HIS A 49 -7.75 -1.59 -1.04
N TYR A 50 -6.63 -2.24 -1.42
CA TYR A 50 -6.54 -3.70 -1.43
C TYR A 50 -6.84 -4.30 -0.05
N LEU A 51 -6.20 -3.80 1.01
CA LEU A 51 -6.39 -4.30 2.37
C LEU A 51 -7.81 -4.06 2.88
N LYS A 52 -8.38 -2.88 2.62
CA LYS A 52 -9.77 -2.55 2.95
C LYS A 52 -10.73 -3.59 2.41
N HIS A 53 -10.59 -3.92 1.12
CA HIS A 53 -11.46 -4.90 0.46
C HIS A 53 -11.15 -6.34 0.90
N ALA A 54 -9.88 -6.72 1.02
CA ALA A 54 -9.46 -8.08 1.39
C ALA A 54 -9.92 -8.47 2.80
N TYR A 55 -9.98 -7.51 3.73
CA TYR A 55 -10.39 -7.73 5.12
C TYR A 55 -11.82 -7.24 5.43
N ASN A 56 -12.53 -6.69 4.44
CA ASN A 56 -13.89 -6.15 4.56
C ASN A 56 -14.04 -5.15 5.72
N VAL A 57 -13.16 -4.14 5.76
CA VAL A 57 -13.12 -3.10 6.81
C VAL A 57 -13.47 -1.72 6.25
N SER A 58 -13.77 -0.75 7.12
CA SER A 58 -13.99 0.65 6.73
C SER A 58 -12.69 1.37 6.38
N ASP A 59 -12.81 2.59 5.85
CA ASP A 59 -11.64 3.44 5.55
C ASP A 59 -10.86 3.82 6.81
N GLU A 60 -11.55 4.07 7.92
CA GLU A 60 -10.94 4.37 9.21
C GLU A 60 -10.21 3.14 9.75
N LYS A 61 -10.86 1.98 9.70
CA LYS A 61 -10.29 0.73 10.20
C LYS A 61 -9.09 0.26 9.39
N VAL A 62 -9.05 0.51 8.08
CA VAL A 62 -7.87 0.15 7.29
C VAL A 62 -6.66 1.02 7.66
N VAL A 63 -6.88 2.29 7.99
CA VAL A 63 -5.82 3.20 8.43
C VAL A 63 -5.30 2.81 9.81
N GLU A 64 -6.19 2.50 10.76
CA GLU A 64 -5.80 1.98 12.08
C GLU A 64 -4.95 0.69 11.93
N GLY A 65 -5.42 -0.27 11.14
CA GLY A 65 -4.68 -1.51 10.88
C GLY A 65 -3.32 -1.28 10.22
N TYR A 66 -3.21 -0.30 9.32
CA TYR A 66 -1.92 0.09 8.72
C TYR A 66 -0.94 0.66 9.74
N LEU A 67 -1.41 1.41 10.75
CA LEU A 67 -0.53 1.96 11.78
C LEU A 67 0.05 0.87 12.68
N GLU A 68 -0.73 -0.18 12.95
CA GLU A 68 -0.36 -1.24 13.88
C GLU A 68 0.34 -2.44 13.21
N ASN A 69 0.01 -2.76 11.95
CA ASN A 69 0.43 -4.00 11.31
C ASN A 69 1.62 -3.82 10.33
N PRO A 70 2.79 -4.43 10.60
CA PRO A 70 3.98 -4.30 9.77
C PRO A 70 3.82 -4.89 8.36
N TYR A 71 3.01 -5.94 8.20
CA TYR A 71 2.75 -6.52 6.88
C TYR A 71 1.87 -5.60 6.03
N TRP A 72 0.95 -4.87 6.64
CA TRP A 72 0.11 -3.90 5.94
C TRP A 72 0.95 -2.72 5.46
N GLN A 73 1.89 -2.27 6.31
CA GLN A 73 2.90 -1.28 5.95
C GLN A 73 3.74 -1.73 4.74
N TYR A 74 4.18 -2.99 4.76
CA TYR A 74 4.96 -3.57 3.67
C TYR A 74 4.19 -3.64 2.34
N VAL A 75 2.91 -4.06 2.36
CA VAL A 75 2.07 -4.06 1.15
C VAL A 75 2.01 -2.65 0.56
N CYS A 76 1.78 -1.65 1.43
CA CYS A 76 1.74 -0.23 1.08
C CYS A 76 3.10 0.42 0.76
N GLY A 77 4.20 -0.34 0.82
CA GLY A 77 5.55 0.10 0.40
C GLY A 77 6.31 0.93 1.43
N LYS A 78 5.95 0.83 2.71
CA LYS A 78 6.73 1.36 3.83
C LYS A 78 7.73 0.32 4.34
#